data_AF-S4W3W5-F1
#
_entry.id   AF-S4W3W5-F1
#
_cell.length_a   1.000
_cell.length_b   1.000
_cell.length_c   1.000
_cell.angle_alpha   90.00
_cell.angle_beta   90.00
_cell.angle_gamma   90.00
#
_symmetry.space_group_name_H-M   'P 1'
#
loop_
_entity.id
_entity.type
_entity.pdbx_description
1 polymer ?
#
loop_
_entity_poly.entity_id
_entity_poly.type
_entity_poly.pdbx_seq_one_letter_code
_entity_poly.pdbx_strand_id
1 'polypeptide(L)' 'MQALIDHKVVGDFRAPDIMRFGFTPLYIDSDDVENAVDILAAVLEKRLWDQAKYHSRSKVT' A
#
# COMPACT_ATOMS: atom_id res chain seq x y z
N MET A 1 1.15 3.60 -3.16
CA MET A 1 2.01 2.48 -2.69
C MET A 1 3.07 2.85 -1.67
N GLN A 2 3.99 3.80 -1.90
CA GLN A 2 5.11 4.05 -0.96
C GLN A 2 4.65 4.32 0.48
N ALA A 3 3.60 5.15 0.67
CA ALA A 3 3.02 5.37 1.99
C ALA A 3 2.45 4.11 2.66
N LEU A 4 1.89 3.17 1.89
CA LEU A 4 1.38 1.90 2.42
C LEU A 4 2.53 0.99 2.87
N ILE A 5 3.61 0.93 2.08
CA ILE A 5 4.81 0.14 2.38
C ILE A 5 5.45 0.62 3.69
N ASP A 6 5.53 1.94 3.91
CA ASP A 6 6.01 2.52 5.17
C ASP A 6 5.15 2.07 6.37
N HIS A 7 3.85 1.83 6.17
CA HIS A 7 2.93 1.32 7.17
C HIS A 7 2.77 -0.21 7.12
N LYS A 8 3.75 -0.92 6.55
CA LYS A 8 3.82 -2.39 6.48
C LYS A 8 2.80 -3.09 5.59
N VAL A 9 2.02 -2.35 4.80
CA VAL A 9 1.14 -2.91 3.77
C VAL A 9 1.89 -2.92 2.43
N VAL A 10 2.41 -4.10 2.07
CA VAL A 10 3.26 -4.28 0.88
C VAL A 10 2.43 -4.74 -0.31
N GLY A 11 2.60 -4.06 -1.44
CA GLY A 11 1.97 -4.39 -2.70
C GLY A 11 2.81 -3.86 -3.87
N ASP A 12 2.25 -3.94 -5.07
CA ASP A 12 2.92 -3.56 -6.31
C ASP A 12 2.19 -2.38 -6.97
N PHE A 13 2.94 -1.48 -7.60
CA PHE A 13 2.38 -0.37 -8.39
C PHE A 13 2.59 -0.65 -9.87
N ARG A 14 1.49 -0.62 -10.63
CA ARG A 14 1.50 -0.74 -12.08
C ARG A 14 1.07 0.59 -12.69
N ALA A 15 1.94 1.15 -13.53
CA ALA A 15 1.61 2.36 -14.25
C ALA A 15 0.36 2.15 -15.14
N PRO A 16 -0.47 3.19 -15.34
CA PRO A 16 -0.28 4.55 -14.84
C PRO A 16 -0.76 4.79 -13.40
N ASP A 17 -1.66 3.97 -12.85
CA ASP A 17 -2.44 4.30 -11.66
C ASP A 17 -2.97 3.09 -10.86
N ILE A 18 -2.46 1.89 -11.12
CA ILE A 18 -2.98 0.66 -10.51
C ILE A 18 -2.12 0.25 -9.30
N MET A 19 -2.79 -0.11 -8.20
CA MET A 19 -2.18 -0.78 -7.05
C MET A 19 -2.64 -2.24 -7.01
N ARG A 20 -1.71 -3.17 -6.85
CA ARG A 20 -1.99 -4.61 -6.83
C ARG A 20 -1.55 -5.22 -5.51
N PHE A 21 -2.45 -5.98 -4.90
CA PHE A 21 -2.22 -6.73 -3.67
C PHE A 21 -2.34 -8.22 -3.98
N GLY A 22 -1.34 -9.00 -3.57
CA GLY A 22 -1.33 -10.45 -3.72
C GLY A 22 -1.95 -11.10 -2.48
N PHE A 23 -2.86 -12.03 -2.68
CA PHE A 23 -3.44 -12.85 -1.62
C PHE A 23 -2.87 -14.25 -1.74
N THR A 24 -2.17 -14.70 -0.72
CA THR A 24 -1.52 -16.01 -0.64
C THR A 24 -2.17 -16.79 0.50
N PRO A 25 -3.21 -17.60 0.21
CA PRO A 25 -4.09 -18.18 1.23
C PRO A 25 -3.39 -19.11 2.23
N LEU A 26 -2.14 -19.51 1.95
CA LEU A 26 -1.34 -20.33 2.85
C LEU A 26 -0.94 -19.59 4.14
N TYR A 27 -0.85 -18.25 4.10
CA TYR A 27 -0.33 -17.44 5.20
C TYR A 27 -0.95 -16.03 5.29
N ILE A 28 -2.06 -15.80 4.57
CA ILE A 28 -2.86 -14.59 4.71
C ILE A 28 -4.25 -15.03 5.15
N ASP A 29 -4.70 -14.50 6.28
CA ASP A 29 -6.04 -14.71 6.81
C ASP A 29 -6.93 -13.46 6.69
N SER A 30 -8.14 -13.50 7.24
CA SER A 30 -9.07 -12.37 7.22
C SER A 30 -8.54 -11.18 8.02
N ASP A 31 -7.87 -11.44 9.14
CA ASP A 31 -7.44 -10.41 10.07
C ASP A 31 -6.30 -9.60 9.45
N ASP A 32 -5.39 -10.25 8.72
CA ASP A 32 -4.38 -9.58 7.90
C ASP A 32 -5.02 -8.61 6.89
N VAL A 33 -6.13 -9.02 6.27
CA VAL A 33 -6.83 -8.22 5.25
C VAL A 33 -7.56 -7.05 5.88
N GLU A 34 -8.27 -7.27 6.99
CA GLU A 34 -8.94 -6.21 7.75
C GLU A 34 -7.93 -5.15 8.21
N ASN A 35 -6.82 -5.56 8.82
CA ASN A 35 -5.74 -4.65 9.23
C ASN A 35 -5.16 -3.87 8.05
N ALA A 36 -4.95 -4.52 6.89
CA ALA A 36 -4.44 -3.85 5.70
C ALA A 36 -5.43 -2.80 5.16
N VAL A 37 -6.73 -3.08 5.22
CA VAL A 37 -7.79 -2.16 4.80
C VAL A 37 -7.87 -0.95 5.74
N ASP A 38 -7.78 -1.15 7.05
CA ASP A 38 -7.78 -0.06 8.03
C ASP A 38 -6.59 0.91 7.82
N ILE A 39 -5.41 0.36 7.54
CA ILE A 39 -4.22 1.17 7.22
C ILE A 39 -4.42 1.92 5.89
N LEU A 40 -4.98 1.26 4.88
CA LEU A 40 -5.27 1.90 3.60
C LEU A 40 -6.26 3.06 3.76
N ALA A 41 -7.34 2.86 4.51
CA ALA A 41 -8.31 3.89 4.82
C ALA A 41 -7.66 5.09 5.52
N ALA A 42 -6.88 4.84 6.57
CA ALA A 42 -6.18 5.89 7.31
C ALA A 42 -5.20 6.69 6.43
N VAL A 43 -4.47 6.02 5.52
CA VAL A 43 -3.55 6.68 4.58
C VAL A 43 -4.30 7.61 3.62
N LEU A 44 -5.46 7.18 3.12
CA LEU A 44 -6.28 7.97 2.20
C LEU A 44 -6.95 9.15 2.90
N GLU A 45 -7.61 8.92 4.05
CA GLU A 45 -8.32 9.93 4.82
C GLU A 45 -7.40 11.04 5.31
N LYS A 46 -6.25 10.68 5.87
CA LYS A 46 -5.27 11.64 6.40
C LYS A 46 -4.33 12.16 5.31
N ARG A 47 -4.53 11.77 4.06
CA ARG A 47 -3.68 12.10 2.91
C ARG A 47 -2.19 11.84 3.19
N LEU A 48 -1.87 10.76 3.90
CA LEU A 48 -0.48 10.45 4.27
C LEU A 48 0.39 10.18 3.04
N TRP A 49 -0.24 9.81 1.93
CA TRP A 49 0.41 9.64 0.64
C TRP A 49 0.94 10.97 0.04
N ASP A 50 0.39 12.12 0.44
CA ASP A 50 0.68 13.46 -0.08
C ASP A 50 1.84 14.14 0.68
N GLN A 51 2.78 13.34 1.17
CA GLN A 51 4.00 13.84 1.79
C GLN A 51 5.11 13.91 0.73
N ALA A 52 5.90 14.98 0.75
CA ALA A 52 6.96 15.23 -0.23
C ALA A 52 7.92 14.03 -0.41
N LYS A 53 8.17 13.26 0.65
CA LYS A 53 9.02 12.06 0.62
C LYS A 53 8.49 10.93 -0.29
N TYR A 54 7.18 10.88 -0.56
CA TYR A 54 6.53 9.86 -1.40
C TYR A 54 6.33 10.30 -2.85
N HIS A 55 6.61 11.57 -3.19
CA HIS A 55 6.45 12.10 -4.54
C HIS A 55 7.60 11.71 -5.47
N SER A 56 8.74 11.28 -4.91
CA SER A 56 9.82 10.71 -5.69
C SER A 56 9.41 9.33 -6.22
N ARG A 57 9.37 9.15 -7.54
CA ARG A 57 9.17 7.84 -8.14
C ARG A 57 10.34 6.92 -7.75
N SER A 58 10.06 5.83 -7.04
CA SER A 58 11.03 4.75 -6.90
C SER A 58 11.42 4.25 -8.29
N LYS A 59 12.73 4.06 -8.52
CA LYS A 59 13.23 3.45 -9.76
C LYS A 59 12.64 2.03 -9.84
N VAL A 60 11.79 1.80 -10.83
CA VAL A 60 11.45 0.44 -11.27
C VAL A 60 12.64 -0.07 -12.07
N THR A 61 13.39 -1.03 -11.54
CA THR A 61 14.40 -1.80 -12.29
C THR A 61 13.72 -2.89 -13.10
#